data_AF-A0A1A9AMH8-F1
#
_entry.id   AF-A0A1A9AMH8-F1
#
_cell.length_a   1.000
_cell.length_b   1.000
_cell.length_c   1.000
_cell.angle_alpha   90.00
_cell.angle_beta   90.00
_cell.angle_gamma   90.00
#
_symmetry.space_group_name_H-M   'P 1'
#
loop_
_entity.id
_entity.type
_entity.pdbx_description
1 polymer ?
#
loop_
_entity_poly.entity_id
_entity_poly.type
_entity_poly.pdbx_seq_one_letter_code
_entity_poly.pdbx_strand_id
1 'polypeptide(L)'
;MMSQEKSEKDNFFESWNKEVKLDAHSPYNIILNVLKDENNELYKIACSLTENYKNAHIQQGKSSNVCAFLNEWLNKKKRIHTHNGNDAKNIQLWKRYIEELWIHLEQETERNYWCRRIIPSSTVTNALSTSFAVFVFVLMVFFLIYNYTTIISCLHPYIYKKIRLKQKLHDNISNRLLATSSKYGDTHAGNKGIYLSYHTP
;
A
#
# COMPACT_ATOMS: atom_id res chain seq x y z
N MET A 1 38.45 -24.08 -21.61
CA MET A 1 37.00 -24.03 -21.34
C MET A 1 36.85 -23.59 -19.88
N MET A 2 36.63 -22.30 -19.63
CA MET A 2 36.50 -21.77 -18.27
C MET A 2 35.14 -22.20 -17.72
N SER A 3 35.14 -23.04 -16.69
CA SER A 3 33.95 -23.32 -15.87
C SER A 3 33.45 -21.99 -15.32
N GLN A 4 32.26 -21.57 -15.73
CA GLN A 4 31.63 -20.37 -15.21
C GLN A 4 31.31 -20.64 -13.74
N GLU A 5 31.97 -19.94 -12.82
CA GLU A 5 31.80 -20.13 -11.39
C GLU A 5 30.34 -19.92 -11.03
N LYS A 6 29.71 -20.98 -10.52
CA LYS A 6 28.27 -21.02 -10.30
C LYS A 6 27.91 -20.14 -9.12
N SER A 7 26.93 -19.24 -9.32
CA SER A 7 26.57 -18.28 -8.29
C SER A 7 26.06 -18.98 -7.02
N GLU A 8 26.24 -18.35 -5.87
CA GLU A 8 25.72 -18.84 -4.60
C GLU A 8 24.22 -19.13 -4.67
N LYS A 9 23.46 -18.27 -5.36
CA LYS A 9 22.03 -18.45 -5.61
C LYS A 9 21.73 -19.74 -6.38
N ASP A 10 22.49 -20.02 -7.43
CA ASP A 10 22.29 -21.22 -8.24
C ASP A 10 22.61 -22.49 -7.43
N ASN A 11 23.54 -22.43 -6.49
CA ASN A 11 23.82 -23.52 -5.55
C ASN A 11 22.63 -23.78 -4.62
N PHE A 12 22.03 -22.73 -4.06
CA PHE A 12 20.79 -22.86 -3.28
C PHE A 12 19.66 -23.45 -4.11
N PHE A 13 19.43 -22.94 -5.31
CA PHE A 13 18.31 -23.35 -6.14
C PHE A 13 18.43 -24.81 -6.57
N GLU A 14 19.63 -25.28 -6.95
CA GLU A 14 19.85 -26.69 -7.24
C GLU A 14 19.63 -27.58 -6.01
N SER A 15 20.10 -27.16 -4.84
CA SER A 15 19.85 -27.91 -3.59
C SER A 15 18.36 -28.01 -3.30
N TRP A 16 17.62 -26.91 -3.45
CA TRP A 16 16.20 -26.83 -3.14
C TRP A 16 15.29 -27.53 -4.16
N ASN A 17 15.80 -27.81 -5.36
CA ASN A 17 15.09 -28.57 -6.39
C ASN A 17 15.18 -30.09 -6.19
N LYS A 18 16.03 -30.57 -5.27
CA LYS A 18 16.09 -31.99 -4.94
C LYS A 18 14.77 -32.42 -4.30
N GLU A 19 14.35 -33.64 -4.62
CA GLU A 19 13.13 -34.20 -4.06
C GLU A 19 13.33 -34.47 -2.56
N VAL A 20 12.33 -34.07 -1.78
CA VAL A 20 12.34 -34.17 -0.32
C VAL A 20 11.12 -34.97 0.12
N LYS A 21 11.33 -35.87 1.06
CA LYS A 21 10.25 -36.53 1.80
C LYS A 21 10.10 -35.84 3.14
N LEU A 22 8.87 -35.45 3.46
CA LEU A 22 8.57 -34.91 4.79
C LEU A 22 8.83 -35.98 5.85
N ASP A 23 9.33 -35.55 7.00
CA ASP A 23 9.37 -36.38 8.18
C ASP A 23 7.95 -36.85 8.57
N ALA A 24 7.82 -38.10 9.00
CA ALA A 24 6.52 -38.71 9.32
C ALA A 24 5.80 -37.99 10.48
N HIS A 25 6.55 -37.34 11.38
CA HIS A 25 6.02 -36.59 12.52
C HIS A 25 5.84 -35.10 12.24
N SER A 26 6.06 -34.66 11.00
CA SER A 26 5.84 -33.26 10.63
C SER A 26 4.38 -32.86 10.87
N PRO A 27 4.11 -31.74 11.58
CA PRO A 27 2.76 -31.26 11.84
C PRO A 27 2.01 -30.88 10.56
N TYR A 28 2.75 -30.63 9.47
CA TYR A 28 2.19 -30.25 8.18
C TYR A 28 1.68 -31.44 7.36
N ASN A 29 1.97 -32.68 7.76
CA ASN A 29 1.52 -33.88 7.01
C ASN A 29 0.00 -33.91 6.81
N ILE A 30 -0.77 -33.49 7.81
CA ILE A 30 -2.24 -33.49 7.72
C ILE A 30 -2.71 -32.56 6.59
N ILE A 31 -2.20 -31.32 6.57
CA ILE A 31 -2.58 -30.31 5.58
C ILE A 31 -2.08 -30.71 4.18
N LEU A 32 -0.86 -31.24 4.10
CA LEU A 32 -0.23 -31.56 2.81
C LEU A 32 -0.69 -32.87 2.20
N ASN A 33 -1.16 -33.85 2.98
CA ASN A 33 -1.69 -35.10 2.42
C ASN A 33 -2.91 -34.86 1.51
N VAL A 34 -3.78 -33.90 1.85
CA VAL A 34 -4.90 -33.52 0.96
C VAL A 34 -4.39 -32.98 -0.37
N LEU A 35 -3.36 -32.11 -0.31
CA LEU A 35 -2.72 -31.58 -1.53
C LEU A 35 -2.07 -32.69 -2.36
N LYS A 36 -1.53 -33.74 -1.74
CA LYS A 36 -0.92 -34.88 -2.44
C LYS A 36 -1.91 -35.56 -3.37
N ASP A 37 -3.13 -35.79 -2.89
CA ASP A 37 -4.19 -36.43 -3.65
C ASP A 37 -4.72 -35.51 -4.77
N GLU A 38 -4.78 -34.19 -4.51
CA GLU A 38 -5.27 -33.21 -5.48
C GLU A 38 -4.25 -32.85 -6.58
N ASN A 39 -2.97 -32.72 -6.20
CA ASN A 39 -1.86 -32.36 -7.07
C ASN A 39 -0.50 -32.74 -6.44
N ASN A 40 0.01 -33.91 -6.81
CA ASN A 40 1.26 -34.45 -6.28
C ASN A 40 2.51 -33.57 -6.56
N GLU A 41 2.53 -32.80 -7.66
CA GLU A 41 3.65 -31.92 -7.96
C GLU A 41 3.67 -30.70 -7.04
N LEU A 42 2.51 -30.10 -6.76
CA LEU A 42 2.39 -29.03 -5.77
C LEU A 42 2.70 -29.54 -4.35
N TYR A 43 2.29 -30.77 -4.04
CA TYR A 43 2.66 -31.43 -2.79
C TYR A 43 4.18 -31.53 -2.62
N LYS A 44 4.91 -32.02 -3.63
CA LYS A 44 6.37 -32.10 -3.58
C LYS A 44 7.01 -30.74 -3.33
N ILE A 45 6.48 -29.67 -3.94
CA ILE A 45 6.97 -28.30 -3.71
C ILE A 45 6.72 -27.86 -2.28
N ALA A 46 5.55 -28.15 -1.71
CA ALA A 46 5.24 -27.86 -0.32
C ALA A 46 6.17 -28.61 0.65
N CYS A 47 6.50 -29.87 0.32
CA CYS A 47 7.48 -30.65 1.08
C CYS A 47 8.87 -30.02 1.04
N SER A 48 9.35 -29.70 -0.16
CA SER A 48 10.62 -28.99 -0.33
C SER A 48 10.61 -27.66 0.41
N LEU A 49 9.53 -26.88 0.33
CA LEU A 49 9.42 -25.61 1.04
C LEU A 49 9.60 -25.78 2.56
N THR A 50 8.92 -26.76 3.16
CA THR A 50 8.99 -27.03 4.60
C THR A 50 10.44 -27.24 5.06
N GLU A 51 11.17 -28.12 4.37
CA GLU A 51 12.54 -28.44 4.75
C GLU A 51 13.53 -27.34 4.35
N ASN A 52 13.35 -26.73 3.19
CA ASN A 52 14.20 -25.65 2.71
C ASN A 52 14.09 -24.43 3.62
N TYR A 53 12.90 -24.11 4.14
CA TYR A 53 12.70 -23.01 5.09
C TYR A 53 13.50 -23.22 6.38
N LYS A 54 13.42 -24.43 6.97
CA LYS A 54 14.17 -24.78 8.18
C LYS A 54 15.68 -24.73 7.93
N ASN A 55 16.14 -25.34 6.84
CA ASN A 55 17.56 -25.43 6.51
C ASN A 55 18.15 -24.07 6.14
N ALA A 56 17.37 -23.23 5.47
CA ALA A 56 17.76 -21.87 5.11
C ALA A 56 17.98 -20.99 6.35
N HIS A 57 17.16 -21.15 7.39
CA HIS A 57 17.35 -20.44 8.65
C HIS A 57 18.72 -20.74 9.29
N ILE A 58 19.12 -22.02 9.31
CA ILE A 58 20.44 -22.44 9.83
C ILE A 58 21.58 -21.80 9.02
N GLN A 59 21.39 -21.62 7.72
CA GLN A 59 22.39 -21.07 6.81
C GLN A 59 22.43 -19.53 6.78
N GLN A 60 21.44 -18.85 7.36
CA GLN A 60 21.34 -17.40 7.39
C GLN A 60 22.58 -16.75 8.03
N GLY A 61 23.18 -17.39 9.04
CA GLY A 61 24.40 -16.89 9.67
C GLY A 61 25.63 -16.83 8.75
N LYS A 62 25.56 -17.47 7.57
CA LYS A 62 26.66 -17.55 6.58
C LYS A 62 26.39 -16.75 5.31
N SER A 63 25.12 -16.45 5.01
CA SER A 63 24.69 -15.81 3.77
C SER A 63 23.53 -14.86 4.07
N SER A 64 23.71 -13.57 3.76
CA SER A 64 22.74 -12.52 4.09
C SER A 64 21.47 -12.58 3.23
N ASN A 65 21.50 -13.25 2.07
CA ASN A 65 20.44 -13.18 1.06
C ASN A 65 19.55 -14.43 0.98
N VAL A 66 19.71 -15.41 1.87
CA VAL A 66 19.02 -16.71 1.76
C VAL A 66 17.48 -16.56 1.76
N CYS A 67 16.92 -15.68 2.59
CA CYS A 67 15.47 -15.45 2.59
C CYS A 67 14.96 -14.85 1.26
N ALA A 68 15.74 -13.94 0.65
CA ALA A 68 15.42 -13.37 -0.65
C ALA A 68 15.45 -14.45 -1.74
N PHE A 69 16.46 -15.31 -1.71
CA PHE A 69 16.57 -16.44 -2.62
C PHE A 69 15.42 -17.44 -2.46
N LEU A 70 15.01 -17.75 -1.22
CA LEU A 70 13.90 -18.66 -0.97
C LEU A 70 12.57 -18.11 -1.51
N ASN A 71 12.34 -16.81 -1.33
CA ASN A 71 11.19 -16.12 -1.92
C ASN A 71 11.22 -16.16 -3.45
N GLU A 72 12.38 -15.87 -4.07
CA GLU A 72 12.53 -15.92 -5.53
C GLU A 72 12.30 -17.34 -6.06
N TRP A 73 12.87 -18.35 -5.41
CA TRP A 73 12.68 -19.76 -5.75
C TRP A 73 11.19 -20.14 -5.71
N LEU A 74 10.49 -19.81 -4.63
CA LEU A 74 9.08 -20.16 -4.50
C LEU A 74 8.20 -19.41 -5.50
N ASN A 75 8.50 -18.14 -5.78
CA ASN A 75 7.81 -17.36 -6.81
C ASN A 75 8.02 -17.95 -8.22
N LYS A 76 9.23 -18.44 -8.52
CA LYS A 76 9.51 -19.13 -9.78
C LYS A 76 8.71 -20.43 -9.89
N LYS A 77 8.65 -21.22 -8.82
CA LYS A 77 7.80 -22.44 -8.76
C LYS A 77 6.32 -22.09 -8.96
N LYS A 78 5.81 -21.08 -8.27
CA LYS A 78 4.43 -20.59 -8.46
C LYS A 78 4.14 -20.30 -9.92
N ARG A 79 5.00 -19.50 -10.56
CA ARG A 79 4.81 -19.10 -11.96
C ARG A 79 4.78 -20.30 -12.90
N ILE A 80 5.68 -21.27 -12.72
CA ILE A 80 5.74 -22.48 -13.54
C ILE A 80 4.46 -23.31 -13.36
N HIS A 81 4.08 -23.62 -12.12
CA HIS A 81 3.00 -24.56 -11.84
C HIS A 81 1.59 -23.95 -11.95
N THR A 82 1.48 -22.63 -12.03
CA THR A 82 0.20 -21.93 -12.29
C THR A 82 0.07 -21.45 -13.74
N HIS A 83 1.00 -21.84 -14.63
CA HIS A 83 1.08 -21.34 -16.01
C HIS A 83 1.00 -19.82 -16.07
N ASN A 84 1.82 -19.15 -15.25
CA ASN A 84 1.85 -17.70 -15.10
C ASN A 84 0.48 -17.07 -14.75
N GLY A 85 -0.35 -17.78 -13.98
CA GLY A 85 -1.67 -17.31 -13.57
C GLY A 85 -2.83 -17.75 -14.47
N ASN A 86 -2.58 -18.62 -15.46
CA ASN A 86 -3.63 -19.12 -16.36
C ASN A 86 -4.30 -20.41 -15.86
N ASP A 87 -3.71 -21.10 -14.88
CA ASP A 87 -4.27 -22.33 -14.30
C ASP A 87 -5.05 -22.04 -13.01
N ALA A 88 -6.34 -21.80 -13.14
CA ALA A 88 -7.23 -21.45 -12.02
C ALA A 88 -7.21 -22.50 -10.89
N LYS A 89 -7.18 -23.80 -11.24
CA LYS A 89 -7.15 -24.88 -10.24
C LYS A 89 -5.85 -24.81 -9.45
N ASN A 90 -4.70 -24.76 -10.12
CA ASN A 90 -3.42 -24.72 -9.42
C ASN A 90 -3.21 -23.42 -8.65
N ILE A 91 -3.76 -22.29 -9.11
CA ILE A 91 -3.76 -21.04 -8.35
C ILE A 91 -4.50 -21.20 -7.03
N GLN A 92 -5.67 -21.85 -7.05
CA GLN A 92 -6.47 -22.08 -5.85
C GLN A 92 -5.74 -23.02 -4.87
N LEU A 93 -5.17 -24.13 -5.37
CA LEU A 93 -4.38 -25.05 -4.56
C LEU A 93 -3.14 -24.36 -3.97
N TRP A 94 -2.43 -23.59 -4.79
CA TRP A 94 -1.25 -22.86 -4.35
C TRP A 94 -1.59 -21.90 -3.21
N LYS A 95 -2.65 -21.11 -3.36
CA LYS A 95 -3.11 -20.17 -2.33
C LYS A 95 -3.51 -20.92 -1.06
N ARG A 96 -4.30 -21.98 -1.18
CA ARG A 96 -4.88 -22.72 -0.04
C ARG A 96 -3.84 -23.49 0.76
N TYR A 97 -2.82 -24.04 0.11
CA TYR A 97 -1.90 -24.96 0.78
C TYR A 97 -0.48 -24.41 0.90
N ILE A 98 0.08 -23.84 -0.17
CA ILE A 98 1.51 -23.43 -0.19
C ILE A 98 1.70 -22.06 0.46
N GLU A 99 0.82 -21.09 0.17
CA GLU A 99 0.92 -19.76 0.82
C GLU A 99 0.55 -19.85 2.32
N GLU A 100 -0.49 -20.63 2.68
CA GLU A 100 -0.84 -20.90 4.08
C GLU A 100 0.29 -21.63 4.82
N LEU A 101 0.93 -22.62 4.19
CA LEU A 101 2.10 -23.29 4.76
C LEU A 101 3.21 -22.29 5.09
N TRP A 102 3.53 -21.34 4.19
CA TRP A 102 4.55 -20.34 4.49
C TRP A 102 4.17 -19.48 5.69
N ILE A 103 2.91 -19.05 5.80
CA ILE A 103 2.43 -18.27 6.95
C ILE A 103 2.65 -19.04 8.25
N HIS A 104 2.33 -20.33 8.27
CA HIS A 104 2.57 -21.16 9.45
C HIS A 104 4.05 -21.31 9.78
N LEU A 105 4.92 -21.50 8.77
CA LEU A 105 6.37 -21.57 8.96
C LEU A 105 6.95 -20.25 9.49
N GLU A 106 6.44 -19.11 9.00
CA GLU A 106 6.84 -17.78 9.47
C GLU A 106 6.46 -17.56 10.92
N GLN A 107 5.32 -18.09 11.37
CA GLN A 107 4.81 -17.94 12.73
C GLN A 107 5.54 -18.79 13.79
N GLU A 108 6.43 -19.71 13.38
CA GLU A 108 7.18 -20.56 14.30
C GLU A 108 8.16 -19.70 15.14
N THR A 109 7.85 -19.58 16.43
CA THR A 109 8.58 -18.71 17.37
C THR A 109 10.05 -19.11 17.53
N GLU A 110 10.37 -20.39 17.40
CA GLU A 110 11.74 -20.93 17.45
C GLU A 110 12.67 -20.30 16.41
N ARG A 111 12.11 -19.75 15.33
CA ARG A 111 12.87 -19.18 14.20
C ARG A 111 12.73 -17.67 14.11
N ASN A 112 12.25 -17.01 15.17
CA ASN A 112 12.16 -15.54 15.29
C ASN A 112 11.57 -14.82 14.06
N TYR A 113 10.58 -15.43 13.39
CA TYR A 113 9.94 -14.86 12.20
C TYR A 113 10.96 -14.49 11.08
N TRP A 114 12.05 -15.27 10.95
CA TRP A 114 13.26 -14.85 10.20
C TRP A 114 13.04 -14.57 8.71
N CYS A 115 12.03 -15.17 8.07
CA CYS A 115 11.80 -15.01 6.64
C CYS A 115 10.33 -14.79 6.28
N ARG A 116 10.05 -13.53 5.93
CA ARG A 116 8.72 -13.07 5.52
C ARG A 116 8.43 -13.40 4.05
N ARG A 117 7.19 -13.78 3.76
CA ARG A 117 6.71 -14.01 2.39
C ARG A 117 6.64 -12.70 1.59
N ILE A 118 7.23 -12.68 0.40
CA ILE A 118 7.17 -11.57 -0.57
C ILE A 118 6.51 -12.04 -1.86
N ILE A 119 5.25 -11.65 -2.05
CA ILE A 119 4.50 -11.93 -3.27
C ILE A 119 4.76 -10.77 -4.26
N PRO A 120 5.31 -11.04 -5.45
CA PRO A 120 5.55 -10.00 -6.44
C PRO A 120 4.21 -9.44 -6.92
N SER A 121 4.10 -8.11 -6.92
CA SER A 121 2.93 -7.41 -7.48
C SER A 121 2.76 -7.80 -8.95
N SER A 122 1.57 -8.23 -9.34
CA SER A 122 1.29 -8.48 -10.75
C SER A 122 1.22 -7.15 -11.51
N THR A 123 1.91 -7.07 -12.65
CA THR A 123 1.85 -5.88 -13.53
C THR A 123 0.46 -5.70 -14.15
N VAL A 124 -0.27 -6.79 -14.34
CA VAL A 124 -1.63 -6.81 -14.93
C VAL A 124 -2.67 -6.21 -13.98
N THR A 125 -2.58 -6.52 -12.68
CA THR A 125 -3.46 -5.93 -11.66
C THR A 125 -3.28 -4.43 -11.58
N ASN A 126 -2.03 -3.95 -11.69
CA ASN A 126 -1.73 -2.52 -11.67
C ASN A 126 -2.27 -1.82 -12.93
N ALA A 127 -2.17 -2.44 -14.11
CA ALA A 127 -2.71 -1.89 -15.36
C ALA A 127 -4.25 -1.81 -15.34
N LEU A 128 -4.93 -2.87 -14.89
CA LEU A 128 -6.39 -2.89 -14.76
C LEU A 128 -6.89 -1.88 -13.73
N SER A 129 -6.24 -1.81 -12.56
CA SER A 129 -6.58 -0.85 -11.52
C SER A 129 -6.39 0.60 -11.98
N THR A 130 -5.30 0.87 -12.70
CA THR A 130 -5.02 2.22 -13.24
C THR A 130 -6.04 2.59 -14.32
N SER A 131 -6.37 1.66 -15.23
CA SER A 131 -7.38 1.88 -16.27
C SER A 131 -8.77 2.18 -15.66
N PHE A 132 -9.18 1.40 -14.67
CA PHE A 132 -10.44 1.62 -13.97
C PHE A 132 -10.47 2.99 -13.25
N ALA A 133 -9.38 3.37 -12.59
CA ALA A 133 -9.29 4.68 -11.92
C ALA A 133 -9.40 5.85 -12.92
N VAL A 134 -8.75 5.75 -14.07
CA VAL A 134 -8.86 6.76 -15.14
C VAL A 134 -10.29 6.84 -15.67
N PHE A 135 -10.94 5.69 -15.91
CA PHE A 135 -12.32 5.66 -16.39
C PHE A 135 -13.31 6.29 -15.39
N VAL A 136 -13.19 5.96 -14.11
CA VAL A 136 -14.01 6.56 -13.05
C VAL A 136 -13.77 8.07 -12.95
N PHE A 137 -12.52 8.51 -13.03
CA PHE A 137 -12.19 9.93 -13.01
C PHE A 137 -12.82 10.68 -14.19
N VAL A 138 -12.76 10.11 -15.39
CA VAL A 138 -13.38 10.67 -16.59
C VAL A 138 -14.91 10.78 -16.42
N LEU A 139 -15.57 9.73 -15.92
CA LEU A 139 -17.02 9.76 -15.63
C LEU A 139 -17.38 10.82 -14.58
N MET A 140 -16.56 10.98 -13.53
CA MET A 140 -16.75 12.02 -12.52
C MET A 140 -16.67 13.41 -13.12
N VAL A 141 -15.68 13.67 -13.99
CA VAL A 141 -15.56 14.96 -14.70
C VAL A 141 -16.78 15.21 -15.60
N PHE A 142 -17.21 14.21 -16.37
CA PHE A 142 -18.42 14.34 -17.20
C PHE A 142 -19.67 14.60 -16.35
N PHE A 143 -19.81 13.95 -15.20
CA PHE A 143 -20.92 14.18 -14.28
C PHE A 143 -20.93 15.62 -13.74
N LEU A 144 -19.76 16.16 -13.38
CA LEU A 144 -19.61 17.54 -12.92
C LEU A 144 -19.94 18.55 -14.03
N ILE A 145 -19.54 18.28 -15.27
CA ILE A 145 -19.84 19.14 -16.43
C ILE A 145 -21.33 19.08 -16.77
N TYR A 146 -21.90 17.88 -16.86
CA TYR A 146 -23.31 17.69 -17.23
C TYR A 146 -24.26 18.31 -16.20
N ASN A 147 -23.97 18.12 -14.91
CA ASN A 147 -24.76 18.71 -13.83
C ASN A 147 -24.23 20.07 -13.37
N TYR A 148 -23.38 20.74 -14.15
CA TYR A 148 -22.71 21.98 -13.76
C TYR A 148 -23.71 23.06 -13.32
N THR A 149 -24.79 23.26 -14.07
CA THR A 149 -25.84 24.23 -13.75
C THR A 149 -26.52 23.92 -12.41
N THR A 150 -26.80 22.64 -12.15
CA THR A 150 -27.40 22.16 -10.89
C THR A 150 -26.42 22.34 -9.72
N ILE A 151 -25.14 22.05 -9.94
CA ILE A 151 -24.08 22.20 -8.94
C ILE A 151 -23.88 23.68 -8.58
N ILE A 152 -23.81 24.58 -9.57
CA ILE A 152 -23.73 26.04 -9.32
C ILE A 152 -24.94 26.51 -8.52
N SER A 153 -26.14 26.06 -8.91
CA SER A 153 -27.38 26.46 -8.23
C SER A 153 -27.39 26.04 -6.75
N CYS A 154 -26.78 24.90 -6.44
CA CYS A 154 -26.63 24.42 -5.06
C CYS A 154 -25.50 25.14 -4.29
N LEU A 155 -24.41 25.51 -4.96
CA LEU A 155 -23.27 26.21 -4.36
C LEU A 155 -23.52 27.71 -4.15
N HIS A 156 -24.33 28.35 -5.00
CA HIS A 156 -24.58 29.78 -4.95
C HIS A 156 -25.15 30.27 -3.60
N PRO A 157 -26.18 29.63 -3.00
CA PRO A 157 -26.68 29.99 -1.67
C PRO A 157 -25.63 29.79 -0.58
N TYR A 158 -24.81 28.74 -0.69
CA TYR A 158 -23.76 28.44 0.27
C TYR A 158 -22.64 29.50 0.24
N ILE A 159 -22.18 29.87 -0.96
CA ILE A 159 -21.18 30.93 -1.17
C ILE A 159 -21.73 32.28 -0.70
N TYR A 160 -22.96 32.63 -1.08
CA TYR A 160 -23.62 33.86 -0.66
C TYR A 160 -23.75 33.97 0.87
N LYS A 161 -24.18 32.88 1.54
CA LYS A 161 -24.28 32.84 3.00
C LYS A 161 -22.93 33.05 3.68
N LYS A 162 -21.86 32.47 3.13
CA LYS A 162 -20.49 32.63 3.65
C LYS A 162 -19.97 34.06 3.47
N ILE A 163 -20.20 34.68 2.31
CA ILE A 163 -19.82 36.08 2.05
C ILE A 163 -20.58 37.02 3.00
N ARG A 164 -21.90 36.84 3.13
CA ARG A 164 -22.75 37.63 4.04
C ARG A 164 -22.32 37.49 5.50
N LEU A 165 -21.89 36.30 5.93
CA LEU A 165 -21.38 36.08 7.28
C LEU A 165 -20.07 36.83 7.52
N LYS A 166 -19.15 36.81 6.54
CA LYS A 166 -17.89 37.58 6.63
C LYS A 166 -18.14 39.09 6.71
N GLN A 167 -19.08 39.62 5.94
CA GLN A 167 -19.47 41.03 6.01
C GLN A 167 -20.02 41.40 7.38
N LYS A 168 -20.99 40.63 7.90
CA LYS A 168 -21.53 40.86 9.25
C LYS A 168 -20.48 40.79 10.36
N LEU A 169 -19.50 39.89 10.24
CA LEU A 169 -18.40 39.80 11.19
C LEU A 169 -17.53 41.07 11.13
N HIS A 170 -17.20 41.53 9.93
CA HIS A 170 -16.40 42.74 9.74
C HIS A 170 -17.12 43.99 10.25
N ASP A 171 -18.41 44.16 9.94
CA ASP A 171 -19.23 45.27 10.44
C ASP A 171 -19.31 45.26 11.97
N ASN A 172 -19.47 44.09 12.58
CA ASN A 172 -19.50 43.96 14.04
C ASN A 172 -18.16 44.35 14.67
N ILE A 173 -17.03 43.93 14.09
CA ILE A 173 -15.69 44.31 14.55
C ILE A 173 -15.49 45.83 14.42
N SER A 174 -15.83 46.41 13.27
CA SER A 174 -15.72 47.85 13.02
C SER A 174 -16.59 48.67 13.97
N ASN A 175 -17.86 48.26 14.17
CA ASN A 175 -18.76 48.92 15.11
C ASN A 175 -18.27 48.82 16.56
N ARG A 176 -17.69 47.69 16.94
CA ARG A 176 -17.10 47.50 18.28
C ARG A 176 -15.87 48.38 18.49
N LEU A 177 -15.02 48.54 17.47
CA LEU A 177 -13.87 49.44 17.50
C LEU A 177 -14.31 50.91 17.55
N LEU A 178 -15.30 51.31 16.75
CA LEU A 178 -15.87 52.67 16.77
C LEU A 178 -16.52 52.98 18.11
N ALA A 179 -17.29 52.06 18.68
CA ALA A 179 -17.89 52.21 20.00
C ALA A 179 -16.84 52.27 21.12
N THR A 180 -15.69 51.61 20.94
CA THR A 180 -14.56 51.72 21.88
C THR A 180 -13.87 53.08 21.71
N SER A 181 -13.65 53.52 20.47
CA SER A 181 -13.03 54.81 20.14
C SER A 181 -13.86 56.00 20.61
N SER A 182 -15.18 56.01 20.40
CA SER A 182 -16.06 57.07 20.89
C SER A 182 -16.03 57.17 22.42
N LYS A 183 -15.91 56.04 23.10
CA LYS A 183 -15.81 55.98 24.57
C LYS A 183 -14.50 56.56 25.12
N TYR A 184 -13.46 56.73 24.29
CA TYR A 184 -12.22 57.42 24.62
C TYR A 184 -12.07 58.81 23.95
N GLY A 185 -12.85 59.09 22.90
CA GLY A 185 -12.84 60.34 22.13
C GLY A 185 -13.54 61.52 22.81
N ASP A 186 -14.45 61.26 23.75
CA ASP A 186 -15.17 62.32 24.48
C ASP A 186 -14.31 63.04 25.55
N THR A 187 -13.04 62.69 25.71
CA THR A 187 -12.16 63.31 26.74
C THR A 187 -11.35 64.52 26.28
N HIS A 188 -11.32 64.90 25.00
CA HIS A 188 -10.53 66.08 24.56
C HIS A 188 -11.14 66.83 23.37
N ALA A 189 -12.32 67.44 23.55
CA ALA A 189 -12.79 68.53 22.68
C ALA A 189 -12.38 69.89 23.29
N GLY A 190 -11.07 70.13 23.35
CA GLY A 190 -10.48 71.35 23.89
C GLY A 190 -9.58 72.04 22.87
N ASN A 191 -10.21 72.81 21.99
CA ASN A 191 -9.71 74.05 21.37
C ASN A 191 -8.23 74.07 20.91
N LYS A 192 -8.01 74.01 19.58
CA LYS A 192 -6.97 74.77 18.88
C LYS A 192 -7.19 74.69 17.36
N GLY A 193 -7.67 75.78 16.78
CA GLY A 193 -7.64 75.98 15.34
C GLY A 193 -6.19 76.03 14.85
N ILE A 194 -5.88 75.26 13.82
CA ILE A 194 -4.57 75.27 13.15
C ILE A 194 -4.72 76.09 11.87
N TYR A 195 -4.10 77.26 11.83
CA TYR A 195 -3.91 78.05 10.61
C TYR A 195 -2.80 77.38 9.78
N LEU A 196 -3.10 77.00 8.54
CA LEU A 196 -2.12 76.56 7.54
C LEU A 196 -1.75 77.75 6.64
N SER A 197 -0.49 78.20 6.72
CA SER A 197 0.10 79.11 5.74
C SER A 197 0.84 78.28 4.69
N TYR A 198 0.46 78.44 3.43
CA TYR A 198 1.19 77.86 2.29
C TYR A 198 2.29 78.83 1.83
N HIS A 199 3.49 78.31 1.64
CA HIS A 199 4.53 78.99 0.85
C HIS A 199 5.23 78.00 -0.07
N THR A 200 5.20 78.30 -1.36
CA THR A 200 6.13 77.86 -2.41
C THR A 200 6.03 78.86 -3.56
N PRO A 201 7.08 79.13 -4.35
CA PRO A 201 8.53 79.00 -4.12
C PRO A 201 9.18 80.31 -3.66
#